data_AF-A0A177LQ54-F1
#
_entry.id   AF-A0A177LQ54-F1
#
_cell.length_a   1.000
_cell.length_b   1.000
_cell.length_c   1.000
_cell.angle_alpha   90.00
_cell.angle_beta   90.00
_cell.angle_gamma   90.00
#
_symmetry.space_group_name_H-M   'P 1'
#
loop_
_entity.id
_entity.type
_entity.pdbx_description
1 polymer ?
#
loop_
_entity_poly.entity_id
_entity_poly.type
_entity_poly.pdbx_seq_one_letter_code
_entity_poly.pdbx_strand_id
1 'polypeptide(L)' 'MNNIKNLPKEINGFQLRNLTIDNFTVLDYSRSYRIDRYINPQDLNPEEFNNDILYEVRAETMDEAEDLMLKKLN' A
#
# COMPACT_ATOMS: atom_id res chain seq x y z
N MET A 1 -6.31 -0.96 -17.04
CA MET A 1 -5.68 -0.34 -15.86
C MET A 1 -6.80 0.13 -14.95
N ASN A 2 -6.92 -0.43 -13.74
CA ASN A 2 -7.88 0.04 -12.74
C ASN A 2 -7.35 1.35 -12.18
N ASN A 3 -7.97 2.47 -12.57
CA ASN A 3 -7.60 3.80 -12.08
C ASN A 3 -8.19 3.96 -10.67
N ILE A 4 -7.33 4.13 -9.67
CA ILE A 4 -7.74 4.58 -8.33
C ILE A 4 -8.16 6.04 -8.45
N LYS A 5 -9.44 6.34 -8.17
CA LYS A 5 -10.03 7.64 -8.51
C LYS A 5 -10.02 8.63 -7.35
N ASN A 6 -10.17 8.17 -6.11
CA ASN A 6 -10.45 9.05 -4.98
C ASN A 6 -9.28 9.20 -3.99
N LEU A 7 -8.16 8.51 -4.21
CA LEU A 7 -6.98 8.62 -3.35
C LEU A 7 -5.95 9.60 -3.92
N PRO A 8 -5.35 10.46 -3.08
CA PRO A 8 -4.24 11.30 -3.51
C PRO A 8 -3.06 10.42 -3.93
N LYS A 9 -2.39 10.76 -5.03
CA LYS A 9 -1.25 9.98 -5.54
C LYS A 9 -0.01 10.05 -4.66
N GLU A 10 0.08 11.07 -3.80
CA GLU A 10 1.20 11.29 -2.89
C GLU A 10 0.74 12.05 -1.65
N ILE A 11 1.35 11.75 -0.49
CA ILE A 11 1.20 12.49 0.76
C ILE A 11 2.58 12.63 1.41
N ASN A 12 3.08 13.86 1.63
CA ASN A 12 4.34 14.13 2.33
C ASN A 12 5.56 13.33 1.80
N GLY A 13 5.66 13.15 0.48
CA GLY A 13 6.70 12.37 -0.17
C GLY A 13 6.48 10.84 -0.18
N PHE A 14 5.36 10.34 0.36
CA PHE A 14 4.96 8.94 0.27
C PHE A 14 4.03 8.76 -0.94
N GLN A 15 4.35 7.85 -1.84
CA GLN A 15 3.59 7.63 -3.08
C GLN A 15 2.56 6.53 -2.87
N LEU A 16 1.36 6.75 -3.40
CA LEU A 16 0.32 5.72 -3.45
C LEU A 16 0.75 4.60 -4.39
N ARG A 17 0.78 3.37 -3.89
CA ARG A 17 1.02 2.16 -4.65
C ARG A 17 -0.21 1.26 -4.60
N ASN A 18 -0.33 0.48 -5.65
CA ASN A 18 -1.29 -0.58 -5.79
C ASN A 18 -0.54 -1.85 -6.12
N LEU A 19 -0.69 -2.85 -5.28
CA LEU A 19 -0.03 -4.13 -5.38
C LEU A 19 -1.10 -5.22 -5.37
N THR A 20 -0.96 -6.18 -6.25
CA THR A 20 -1.79 -7.39 -6.23
C THR A 20 -0.93 -8.52 -5.69
N ILE A 21 -1.34 -9.08 -4.55
CA ILE A 21 -0.63 -10.16 -3.85
C ILE A 21 -1.63 -11.27 -3.61
N ASP A 22 -1.38 -12.43 -4.22
CA ASP A 22 -2.34 -13.53 -4.33
C ASP A 22 -3.70 -13.02 -4.85
N ASN A 23 -4.76 -13.21 -4.06
CA ASN A 23 -6.13 -12.79 -4.35
C ASN A 23 -6.50 -11.46 -3.68
N PHE A 24 -5.53 -10.69 -3.21
CA PHE A 24 -5.77 -9.43 -2.51
C PHE A 24 -5.21 -8.23 -3.26
N THR A 25 -5.92 -7.13 -3.14
CA THR A 25 -5.42 -5.79 -3.45
C THR A 25 -4.83 -5.17 -2.19
N VAL A 26 -3.59 -4.70 -2.29
CA VAL A 26 -2.93 -3.91 -1.26
C VAL A 26 -2.71 -2.50 -1.79
N LEU A 27 -3.18 -1.52 -1.03
CA LEU A 27 -2.84 -0.12 -1.25
C LEU A 27 -1.92 0.34 -0.13
N ASP A 28 -0.81 0.97 -0.51
CA ASP A 28 0.11 1.56 0.46
C ASP A 28 0.55 2.97 0.05
N TYR A 29 0.94 3.76 1.05
CA TYR A 29 1.69 5.00 0.86
C TYR A 29 3.13 4.73 1.28
N SER A 30 4.01 4.53 0.32
CA SER A 30 5.41 4.16 0.56
C SER A 30 6.39 5.06 -0.19
N ARG A 31 7.59 5.24 0.38
CA ARG A 31 8.70 5.95 -0.29
C ARG A 31 9.47 5.07 -1.26
N SER A 32 9.50 3.77 -0.98
CA SER A 32 10.31 2.78 -1.70
C SER A 32 9.39 1.72 -2.29
N TYR A 33 9.58 1.38 -3.57
CA TYR A 33 8.84 0.28 -4.20
C TYR A 33 9.44 -1.06 -3.75
N ARG A 34 8.90 -1.67 -2.68
CA ARG A 34 9.38 -2.94 -2.14
C ARG A 34 8.32 -4.03 -2.25
N ILE A 35 8.16 -4.56 -3.46
CA ILE A 35 7.30 -5.74 -3.70
C ILE A 35 7.77 -6.96 -2.90
N ASP A 36 9.08 -7.11 -2.71
CA ASP A 36 9.69 -8.26 -2.03
C ASP A 36 9.15 -8.48 -0.61
N ARG A 37 8.66 -7.42 0.03
CA ARG A 37 8.02 -7.44 1.36
C ARG A 37 6.77 -8.31 1.42
N TYR A 38 6.06 -8.43 0.32
CA TYR A 38 4.81 -9.18 0.24
C TYR A 38 5.01 -10.61 -0.27
N ILE A 39 6.20 -10.90 -0.82
CA ILE A 39 6.55 -12.20 -1.37
C ILE A 39 7.38 -13.00 -0.36
N ASN A 40 8.39 -12.38 0.26
CA ASN A 40 9.28 -13.01 1.23
C ASN A 40 9.50 -12.09 2.46
N PRO A 41 8.53 -12.01 3.39
CA PRO A 41 8.63 -11.15 4.57
C PRO A 41 9.78 -11.53 5.53
N GLN A 42 10.36 -12.73 5.38
CA GLN A 42 11.45 -13.24 6.23
C GLN A 42 12.83 -12.68 5.88
N ASP A 43 12.98 -12.12 4.67
CA ASP A 43 14.26 -11.64 4.14
C ASP A 43 14.51 -10.15 4.45
N LEU A 44 13.58 -9.47 5.12
CA LEU A 44 13.65 -8.02 5.37
C LEU A 44 13.93 -7.68 6.83
N ASN A 45 14.80 -6.68 7.03
CA ASN A 45 15.05 -6.09 8.34
C ASN A 45 13.81 -5.30 8.83
N PRO A 46 13.22 -5.64 9.99
CA PRO A 46 12.02 -4.97 10.53
C PRO A 46 12.18 -3.47 10.81
N GLU A 47 13.41 -2.97 10.98
CA GLU A 47 13.65 -1.54 11.21
C GLU A 47 13.60 -0.71 9.91
N GLU A 48 14.00 -1.30 8.78
CA GLU A 48 13.83 -0.66 7.46
C GLU A 48 12.36 -0.64 7.03
N PHE A 49 11.57 -1.58 7.55
CA PHE A 49 10.14 -1.76 7.26
C PHE A 49 9.26 -0.62 7.75
N ASN A 50 9.53 -0.09 8.96
CA ASN A 50 8.61 0.85 9.63
C ASN A 50 8.82 2.32 9.23
N ASN A 51 9.96 2.68 8.64
CA ASN A 51 10.25 4.08 8.30
C ASN A 51 9.82 4.48 6.88
N ASP A 52 9.46 3.51 6.05
CA ASP A 52 9.18 3.73 4.61
C ASP A 52 7.69 3.71 4.24
N ILE A 53 6.79 3.39 5.19
CA ILE A 53 5.35 3.26 4.97
C ILE A 53 4.58 4.18 5.90
N LEU A 54 3.70 4.99 5.33
CA LEU A 54 2.80 5.85 6.08
C LEU A 54 1.49 5.13 6.40
N TYR A 55 0.86 4.53 5.39
CA TYR A 55 -0.39 3.78 5.54
C TYR A 55 -0.37 2.56 4.62
N GLU A 56 -1.05 1.50 5.05
CA GLU A 56 -1.25 0.27 4.28
C GLU A 56 -2.63 -0.30 4.61
N VAL A 57 -3.32 -0.77 3.57
CA VAL A 57 -4.57 -1.53 3.68
C VAL A 57 -4.56 -2.70 2.73
N ARG A 58 -5.28 -3.76 3.09
CA ARG A 58 -5.44 -4.97 2.30
C ARG A 58 -6.92 -5.30 2.23
N ALA A 59 -7.42 -5.59 1.03
CA ALA A 59 -8.78 -6.06 0.80
C ALA A 59 -8.83 -7.05 -0.37
N GLU A 60 -9.95 -7.76 -0.52
CA GLU A 60 -10.15 -8.71 -1.62
C GLU A 60 -10.37 -7.96 -2.95
N THR A 61 -10.95 -6.76 -2.89
CA THR A 61 -11.24 -5.94 -4.07
C THR A 61 -10.56 -4.57 -4.03
N MET A 62 -10.45 -3.93 -5.19
CA MET A 62 -9.92 -2.57 -5.32
C MET A 62 -10.78 -1.55 -4.57
N ASP A 63 -12.10 -1.63 -4.75
CA ASP A 63 -13.05 -0.66 -4.17
C ASP A 63 -13.01 -0.71 -2.64
N GLU A 64 -12.95 -1.91 -2.05
CA GLU A 64 -12.79 -2.08 -0.60
C GLU A 64 -11.45 -1.55 -0.10
N ALA A 65 -10.36 -1.80 -0.83
CA ALA A 65 -9.06 -1.26 -0.46
C ALA A 65 -9.06 0.28 -0.50
N GLU A 66 -9.73 0.87 -1.50
CA GLU A 66 -9.90 2.31 -1.62
C GLU A 66 -10.69 2.89 -0.43
N ASP A 67 -11.82 2.28 -0.08
CA ASP A 67 -12.64 2.67 1.08
C ASP A 67 -11.88 2.56 2.41
N LEU A 68 -11.11 1.50 2.60
CA LEU A 68 -10.29 1.32 3.81
C LEU A 68 -9.18 2.37 3.89
N MET A 69 -8.55 2.71 2.78
CA MET A 69 -7.51 3.73 2.75
C MET A 69 -8.09 5.12 3.03
N LEU A 70 -9.24 5.47 2.41
CA LEU A 70 -9.94 6.72 2.69
C LEU A 70 -10.29 6.86 4.18
N LYS A 71 -10.69 5.76 4.84
CA LYS A 71 -10.94 5.74 6.30
C LYS A 71 -9.68 5.95 7.14
N LYS A 72 -8.49 5.57 6.65
CA LYS A 72 -7.21 5.83 7.35
C LYS A 72 -6.71 7.26 7.17
N LEU A 73 -7.09 7.91 6.07
CA LEU A 73 -6.66 9.27 5.75
C LEU A 73 -7.47 10.36 6.49
N ASN A 74 -8.67 10.03 6.99
CA ASN A 74 -9.56 10.92 7.74
C ASN A 74 -9.54 10.60 9.24
#